data_AF-A0A7W1J3E0-F1
#
_entry.id   AF-A0A7W1J3E0-F1
#
_cell.length_a   1.000
_cell.length_b   1.000
_cell.length_c   1.000
_cell.angle_alpha   90.00
_cell.angle_beta   90.00
_cell.angle_gamma   90.00
#
_symmetry.space_group_name_H-M   'P 1'
#
loop_
_entity.id
_entity.type
_entity.pdbx_description
1 polymer ?
#
loop_
_entity_poly.entity_id
_entity_poly.type
_entity_poly.pdbx_seq_one_letter_code
_entity_poly.pdbx_strand_id
1 'polypeptide(L)'
;ELTGAPVAGDARARMLASFARRRGLDLSRSYAYADSISDLPMLEAVGNPVAVNPDRRLGTAAKDRGWKVEHWDKNGSADGVAKKI
;
A
#
# COMPACT_ATOMS: atom_id res chain seq x y z
N GLU A 1 -5.83 17.07 -17.22
CA GLU A 1 -5.30 15.84 -17.84
C GLU A 1 -4.26 15.22 -16.91
N LEU A 2 -4.12 13.89 -16.92
CA LEU A 2 -2.98 13.22 -16.31
C LEU A 2 -1.81 13.31 -17.29
N THR A 3 -0.93 14.30 -17.12
CA THR A 3 0.24 14.50 -17.97
C THR A 3 1.42 13.68 -17.44
N GLY A 4 1.78 12.60 -18.15
CA GLY A 4 2.98 11.80 -17.85
C GLY A 4 2.81 10.29 -18.03
N ALA A 5 3.93 9.57 -18.03
CA ALA A 5 3.92 8.10 -18.04
C ALA A 5 3.29 7.56 -16.75
N PRO A 6 2.58 6.42 -16.79
CA PRO A 6 2.03 5.79 -15.59
C PRO A 6 3.11 5.55 -14.53
N VAL A 7 2.86 6.02 -13.31
CA VAL A 7 3.76 5.83 -12.17
C VAL A 7 3.40 4.50 -11.51
N ALA A 8 3.98 3.41 -12.01
CA ALA A 8 3.85 2.06 -11.48
C ALA A 8 5.23 1.41 -11.29
N GLY A 9 5.33 0.38 -10.45
CA GLY A 9 6.60 -0.31 -10.22
C GLY A 9 7.66 0.58 -9.60
N ASP A 10 8.90 0.40 -10.07
CA ASP A 10 10.06 1.15 -9.61
C ASP A 10 9.90 2.67 -9.75
N ALA A 11 9.14 3.14 -10.74
CA ALA A 11 8.89 4.57 -10.92
C ALA A 11 8.16 5.16 -9.70
N ARG A 12 7.25 4.40 -9.09
CA ARG A 12 6.50 4.79 -7.89
C ARG A 12 7.40 4.84 -6.67
N ALA A 13 8.25 3.82 -6.49
CA ALA A 13 9.24 3.79 -5.40
C ALA A 13 10.24 4.95 -5.49
N ARG A 14 10.75 5.24 -6.70
CA ARG A 14 11.66 6.39 -6.93
C ARG A 14 10.98 7.72 -6.62
N MET A 15 9.72 7.88 -7.02
CA MET A 15 8.94 9.08 -6.72
C MET A 15 8.72 9.24 -5.21
N LEU A 16 8.36 8.16 -4.51
CA LEU A 16 8.20 8.13 -3.05
C LEU A 16 9.51 8.54 -2.34
N ALA A 17 10.64 7.91 -2.67
CA ALA A 17 11.93 8.22 -2.08
C ALA A 17 12.35 9.68 -2.32
N SER A 18 12.15 10.17 -3.55
CA SER A 18 12.44 11.56 -3.92
C SER A 18 11.55 12.55 -3.15
N PHE A 19 10.27 12.23 -2.99
CA PHE A 19 9.32 13.03 -2.20
C PHE A 19 9.71 13.07 -0.73
N ALA A 20 9.98 11.90 -0.13
CA ALA A 20 10.39 11.79 1.27
C ALA A 20 11.65 12.60 1.57
N ARG A 21 12.67 12.49 0.72
CA ARG A 21 13.91 13.26 0.85
C ARG A 21 13.66 14.77 0.80
N ARG A 22 12.82 15.25 -0.13
CA ARG A 22 12.51 16.70 -0.22
C ARG A 22 11.75 17.23 0.99
N ARG A 23 11.06 16.35 1.72
CA ARG A 23 10.20 16.72 2.85
C ARG A 23 10.80 16.32 4.21
N GLY A 24 11.99 15.73 4.23
CA GLY A 24 12.60 15.23 5.47
C GLY A 24 11.79 14.11 6.14
N LEU A 25 11.06 13.31 5.36
CA LEU A 25 10.25 12.21 5.89
C LEU A 25 11.10 10.95 6.06
N ASP A 26 10.93 10.29 7.20
CA ASP A 26 11.53 8.99 7.48
C ASP A 26 10.60 7.87 7.02
N LEU A 27 10.97 7.21 5.91
CA LEU A 27 10.20 6.11 5.34
C LEU A 27 10.19 4.87 6.24
N SER A 28 11.20 4.68 7.10
CA SER A 28 11.22 3.56 8.05
C SER A 28 10.13 3.68 9.13
N ARG A 29 9.60 4.89 9.34
CA ARG A 29 8.47 5.16 10.24
C ARG A 29 7.14 5.38 9.51
N SER A 30 7.15 5.22 8.19
CA SER A 30 5.99 5.47 7.33
C SER A 30 5.23 4.18 7.04
N TYR A 31 3.98 4.35 6.59
CA TYR A 31 3.10 3.27 6.12
C TYR A 31 2.85 3.42 4.62
N ALA A 32 2.68 2.30 3.93
CA ALA A 32 2.21 2.27 2.56
C ALA A 32 1.18 1.15 2.40
N TYR A 33 0.13 1.43 1.63
CA TYR A 33 -0.98 0.52 1.38
C TYR A 33 -1.12 0.31 -0.13
N ALA A 34 -1.22 -0.94 -0.57
CA ALA A 34 -1.46 -1.26 -1.97
C ALA A 34 -2.11 -2.63 -2.16
N ASP A 35 -2.73 -2.84 -3.32
CA ASP A 35 -3.44 -4.07 -3.70
C ASP A 35 -2.77 -4.82 -4.86
N SER A 36 -1.84 -4.20 -5.59
CA SER A 36 -1.21 -4.79 -6.77
C SER A 36 0.28 -5.10 -6.57
N ILE A 37 0.75 -6.19 -7.17
CA ILE A 37 2.18 -6.54 -7.22
C ILE A 37 3.03 -5.44 -7.87
N SER A 38 2.43 -4.60 -8.72
CA SER A 38 3.13 -3.46 -9.31
C SER A 38 3.58 -2.42 -8.28
N ASP A 39 3.04 -2.46 -7.05
CA ASP A 39 3.44 -1.59 -5.95
C ASP A 39 4.45 -2.22 -4.99
N LEU A 40 4.92 -3.44 -5.28
CA LEU A 40 5.89 -4.13 -4.43
C LEU A 40 7.13 -3.28 -4.12
N PRO A 41 7.80 -2.61 -5.10
CA PRO A 41 8.97 -1.78 -4.79
C PRO A 41 8.65 -0.60 -3.86
N MET A 42 7.41 -0.08 -3.89
CA MET A 42 6.99 1.00 -2.99
C MET A 42 6.75 0.47 -1.58
N LEU A 43 6.11 -0.69 -1.45
CA LEU A 43 5.87 -1.34 -0.17
C LEU A 43 7.20 -1.74 0.50
N GLU A 44 8.18 -2.23 -0.26
CA GLU A 44 9.52 -2.56 0.25
C GLU A 44 10.30 -1.34 0.77
N ALA A 45 9.92 -0.13 0.34
CA ALA A 45 10.63 1.10 0.70
C ALA A 45 10.20 1.69 2.05
N VAL A 46 9.11 1.22 2.66
CA VAL A 46 8.60 1.73 3.95
C VAL A 46 8.78 0.72 5.08
N GLY A 47 8.81 1.20 6.32
CA GLY A 47 8.93 0.32 7.49
C GLY A 47 7.64 -0.42 7.85
N ASN A 48 6.47 0.08 7.43
CA ASN A 48 5.18 -0.51 7.77
C ASN A 48 4.31 -0.77 6.51
N PRO A 49 4.69 -1.73 5.66
CA PRO A 49 3.91 -2.10 4.48
C PRO A 49 2.63 -2.86 4.85
N VAL A 50 1.54 -2.56 4.14
CA VAL A 50 0.25 -3.23 4.29
C VAL A 50 -0.31 -3.57 2.91
N ALA A 51 -0.56 -4.86 2.68
CA ALA A 51 -1.24 -5.33 1.49
C ALA A 51 -2.76 -5.31 1.73
N VAL A 52 -3.51 -4.51 0.99
CA VAL A 52 -4.96 -4.35 1.17
C VAL A 52 -5.68 -5.02 0.01
N ASN A 53 -6.56 -5.98 0.29
CA ASN A 53 -7.28 -6.74 -0.73
C ASN A 53 -6.35 -7.21 -1.89
N PRO A 54 -5.17 -7.79 -1.60
CA PRO A 54 -4.13 -7.92 -2.60
C PRO A 54 -4.48 -8.89 -3.73
N ASP A 55 -3.95 -8.64 -4.91
CA ASP A 55 -3.86 -9.63 -5.96
C ASP A 55 -3.08 -10.86 -5.49
N ARG A 56 -3.21 -11.99 -6.22
CA ARG A 56 -2.58 -13.26 -5.82
C ARG A 56 -1.07 -13.13 -5.60
N ARG A 57 -0.38 -12.35 -6.45
CA ARG A 57 1.08 -12.23 -6.42
C ARG A 57 1.54 -11.39 -5.24
N LEU A 58 0.88 -10.25 -4.99
CA LEU A 58 1.16 -9.42 -3.82
C LEU A 58 0.80 -10.15 -2.54
N GLY A 59 -0.31 -10.92 -2.52
CA GLY A 59 -0.71 -11.72 -1.38
C GLY A 59 0.33 -12.77 -1.00
N THR A 60 0.93 -13.46 -1.97
CA THR A 60 2.06 -14.37 -1.72
C THR A 60 3.27 -13.61 -1.16
N ALA A 61 3.68 -12.52 -1.82
CA ALA A 61 4.84 -11.74 -1.37
C ALA A 61 4.66 -11.18 0.05
N ALA A 62 3.46 -10.71 0.39
CA ALA A 62 3.14 -10.21 1.72
C ALA A 62 3.24 -11.32 2.78
N LYS A 63 2.73 -12.53 2.49
CA LYS A 63 2.86 -13.69 3.39
C LYS A 63 4.32 -14.08 3.60
N ASP A 64 5.09 -14.20 2.53
CA ASP A 64 6.51 -14.60 2.58
C ASP A 64 7.35 -13.60 3.39
N ARG A 65 6.97 -12.32 3.36
CA ARG A 65 7.64 -11.24 4.08
C ARG A 65 7.05 -10.94 5.47
N GLY A 66 6.01 -11.65 5.88
CA GLY A 66 5.32 -11.41 7.16
C GLY A 66 4.62 -10.05 7.26
N TRP A 67 4.23 -9.47 6.11
CA TRP A 67 3.54 -8.18 6.06
C TRP A 67 2.08 -8.30 6.47
N LYS A 68 1.53 -7.19 6.98
CA LYS A 68 0.12 -7.11 7.31
C LYS A 68 -0.71 -7.23 6.03
N VAL A 69 -1.70 -8.12 6.05
CA VAL A 69 -2.71 -8.23 4.99
C VAL A 69 -4.06 -7.82 5.58
N GLU A 70 -4.71 -6.87 4.92
CA GLU A 70 -6.01 -6.34 5.30
C GLU A 70 -7.05 -6.68 4.23
N HIS A 71 -8.24 -7.05 4.66
CA HIS A 71 -9.38 -7.27 3.78
C HIS A 71 -10.48 -6.28 4.13
N TRP A 72 -10.73 -5.33 3.23
CA TRP A 72 -11.72 -4.28 3.42
C TRP A 72 -12.90 -4.50 2.50
N ASP A 73 -14.10 -4.44 3.05
CA ASP A 73 -15.32 -4.51 2.26
C ASP A 73 -15.43 -3.28 1.35
N LYS A 74 -15.71 -3.52 0.07
CA LYS A 74 -15.88 -2.44 -0.93
C LYS A 74 -17.17 -1.64 -0.71
N ASN A 75 -18.09 -2.20 0.06
CA ASN A 75 -19.27 -1.51 0.54
C ASN A 75 -18.86 -0.81 1.83
N GLY A 76 -18.46 0.45 1.75
CA GLY A 76 -18.24 1.25 2.95
C GLY A 76 -19.56 1.41 3.72
N SER A 77 -19.93 0.43 4.53
CA SER A 77 -20.95 0.61 5.55
C SER A 77 -20.30 1.34 6.70
N ALA A 78 -20.51 2.65 6.73
CA ALA A 78 -20.51 3.38 7.97
C ALA A 78 -21.43 2.64 8.97
N ASP A 79 -20.98 2.63 10.22
CA ASP A 79 -21.70 2.18 11.41
C ASP A 79 -21.75 0.68 11.70
N GLY A 80 -20.77 0.27 12.50
CA GLY A 80 -21.03 -0.70 13.55
C GLY A 80 -22.01 -0.13 14.58
N VAL A 81 -23.32 -0.21 14.32
CA VAL A 81 -24.36 -0.51 15.30
C VAL A 81 -25.56 -1.10 14.55
N ALA A 82 -25.68 -2.42 14.53
CA ALA A 82 -26.98 -3.07 14.49
C ALA A 82 -27.08 -3.96 15.73
N LYS A 83 -27.69 -3.38 16.77
CA LYS A 83 -28.22 -4.09 17.93
C LYS A 83 -29.16 -5.21 17.45
N LYS A 84 -28.91 -6.42 17.97
CA LYS A 84 -29.87 -7.35 18.58
C LYS A 84 -31.22 -7.57 17.85
N ILE A 85 -31.43 -8.80 17.36
CA ILE A 85 -32.57 -9.65 17.73
C ILE A 85 -32.11 -11.10 17.78
#